data_AF-A0A2N8HBM4-F1
#
_entry.id   AF-A0A2N8HBM4-F1
#
_cell.length_a   1.000
_cell.length_b   1.000
_cell.length_c   1.000
_cell.angle_alpha   90.00
_cell.angle_beta   90.00
_cell.angle_gamma   90.00
#
_symmetry.space_group_name_H-M   'P 1'
#
loop_
_entity.id
_entity.type
_entity.pdbx_description
1 polymer ?
#
loop_
_entity_poly.entity_id
_entity_poly.type
_entity_poly.pdbx_seq_one_letter_code
_entity_poly.pdbx_strand_id
1 'polypeptide(L)'
;MLTGGKNVIPHAVRDVADAAAAFSARIGPDRHFDSQEAVEEALAECCSPQNVAVIGMTGSGKSSTLDALAGERFCSRVSSEATLVRWQYRPHPAPHTHEWVLDLFYPSDALLNLEFWDTIGLEQEDAPRKLKHIVPKSDAILVVISAREGSQAVLWDYLQTLEERLRSRMVLVITHAELLSFDQLQSLKEELRATSRERLGVQLPLYPVTTAGDQAGEGVEALRTCVQEVLKRSPLTDKRVERLLLATDSLLEEQGKVLNELHRLSKMDSGFLTAIDREIDRIQLQMEDEMPARLKAYAQYVQDCVPRLGKKSARQMGRFLSIRRTMILHKLPPVIDEWFYELVKSGIEERHAYYNKEFLNICQTHWNHVRPRVKEQWDCDIGDFPAARLQADLEVYKERLGRSIYMPLKDFGIKPCLSKLFLDQEDVMRTELKLMLVMVILGALLGCFGEHAAGFACLAAALAVWVGGNVGLAWMQFRLSRQIVAAAAEMHVAVECGLRTPLYEAMISGLSDYRKLYADIRGQVAGGVEHLQPLLNARYDLFYKLTVQKHRFRI
;
A
#
# COMPACT_ATOMS: atom_id res chain seq x y z
N MET A 1 45.44 -28.31 -7.32
CA MET A 1 44.86 -27.92 -8.64
C MET A 1 44.65 -26.42 -8.66
N LEU A 2 44.93 -25.77 -9.79
CA LEU A 2 44.50 -24.39 -10.01
C LEU A 2 42.99 -24.36 -9.91
N THR A 3 42.46 -23.50 -9.07
CA THR A 3 41.04 -23.16 -9.10
C THR A 3 41.00 -21.73 -9.59
N GLY A 4 40.19 -21.37 -10.59
CA GLY A 4 39.96 -19.94 -10.89
C GLY A 4 39.72 -19.19 -9.59
N GLY A 5 40.24 -17.96 -9.47
CA GLY A 5 40.28 -17.23 -8.20
C GLY A 5 38.96 -17.39 -7.46
N LYS A 6 38.96 -18.18 -6.36
CA LYS A 6 37.72 -18.56 -5.67
C LYS A 6 36.90 -17.28 -5.43
N ASN A 7 35.79 -17.17 -6.16
CA ASN A 7 34.89 -16.03 -6.32
C ASN A 7 35.34 -14.96 -7.34
N VAL A 8 35.15 -15.24 -8.64
CA VAL A 8 35.28 -14.29 -9.77
C VAL A 8 34.39 -13.04 -9.57
N ILE A 9 33.37 -13.15 -8.71
CA ILE A 9 32.62 -12.05 -8.11
C ILE A 9 32.43 -12.42 -6.63
N PRO A 10 32.60 -11.51 -5.64
CA PRO A 10 32.13 -11.79 -4.29
C PRO A 10 30.64 -12.14 -4.37
N HIS A 11 30.25 -13.27 -3.78
CA HIS A 11 28.86 -13.74 -3.77
C HIS A 11 27.88 -12.61 -3.39
N ALA A 12 28.27 -11.77 -2.43
CA ALA A 12 27.50 -10.60 -2.00
C ALA A 12 27.26 -9.53 -3.09
N VAL A 13 28.19 -9.31 -4.04
CA VAL A 13 27.99 -8.36 -5.15
C VAL A 13 27.02 -8.94 -6.17
N ARG A 14 27.19 -10.23 -6.49
CA ARG A 14 26.27 -10.95 -7.38
C ARG A 14 24.84 -10.95 -6.82
N ASP A 15 24.68 -11.30 -5.55
CA ASP A 15 23.37 -11.36 -4.90
C ASP A 15 22.64 -10.01 -4.96
N VAL A 16 23.36 -8.90 -4.81
CA VAL A 16 22.78 -7.55 -4.87
C VAL A 16 22.35 -7.21 -6.30
N ALA A 17 23.16 -7.53 -7.30
CA ALA A 17 22.81 -7.32 -8.71
C ALA A 17 21.61 -8.17 -9.15
N ASP A 18 21.62 -9.47 -8.82
CA ASP A 18 20.53 -10.40 -9.10
C ASP A 18 19.23 -9.96 -8.40
N ALA A 19 19.33 -9.51 -7.13
CA ALA A 19 18.17 -9.01 -6.40
C ALA A 19 17.65 -7.68 -6.95
N ALA A 20 18.52 -6.78 -7.43
CA ALA A 20 18.13 -5.53 -8.08
C ALA A 20 17.41 -5.78 -9.40
N ALA A 21 17.91 -6.71 -10.23
CA ALA A 21 17.24 -7.12 -11.47
C ALA A 21 15.88 -7.79 -11.19
N ALA A 22 15.81 -8.72 -10.23
CA ALA A 22 14.56 -9.34 -9.83
C ALA A 22 13.55 -8.34 -9.22
N PHE A 23 14.04 -7.28 -8.58
CA PHE A 23 13.19 -6.23 -8.02
C PHE A 23 12.46 -5.42 -9.10
N SER A 24 13.02 -5.25 -10.30
CA SER A 24 12.33 -4.62 -11.44
C SER A 24 10.95 -5.23 -11.68
N ALA A 25 10.86 -6.56 -11.72
CA ALA A 25 9.62 -7.29 -11.95
C ALA A 25 8.57 -7.07 -10.84
N ARG A 26 9.02 -6.74 -9.61
CA ARG A 26 8.13 -6.45 -8.47
C ARG A 26 7.54 -5.03 -8.53
N ILE A 27 8.20 -4.09 -9.20
CA ILE A 27 7.70 -2.71 -9.36
C ILE A 27 6.58 -2.67 -10.41
N GLY A 28 6.62 -3.55 -11.42
CA GLY A 28 5.52 -3.79 -12.35
C GLY A 28 5.98 -4.58 -13.58
N PRO A 29 5.20 -5.58 -14.05
CA PRO A 29 5.59 -6.44 -15.17
C PRO A 29 5.71 -5.70 -16.50
N ASP A 30 5.01 -4.57 -16.67
CA ASP A 30 4.99 -3.79 -17.91
C ASP A 30 6.03 -2.65 -17.93
N ARG A 31 6.84 -2.51 -16.87
CA ARG A 31 7.83 -1.44 -16.78
C ARG A 31 9.19 -1.93 -17.25
N HIS A 32 9.66 -1.35 -18.35
CA HIS A 32 11.02 -1.57 -18.84
C HIS A 32 11.99 -0.59 -18.18
N PHE A 33 13.13 -1.10 -17.73
CA PHE A 33 14.24 -0.31 -17.20
C PHE A 33 15.42 -0.49 -18.14
N ASP A 34 15.84 0.58 -18.81
CA ASP A 34 16.93 0.53 -19.81
C ASP A 34 18.24 0.03 -19.16
N SER A 35 18.48 0.39 -17.90
CA SER A 35 19.66 -0.06 -17.14
C SER A 35 19.63 -1.55 -16.79
N GLN A 36 18.51 -2.27 -16.96
CA GLN A 36 18.45 -3.70 -16.63
C GLN A 36 19.30 -4.55 -17.57
N GLU A 37 19.27 -4.27 -18.87
CA GLU A 37 20.09 -4.97 -19.87
C GLU A 37 21.59 -4.79 -19.58
N ALA A 38 22.00 -3.58 -19.16
CA ALA A 38 23.37 -3.30 -18.77
C ALA A 38 23.82 -4.09 -17.52
N VAL A 39 22.92 -4.33 -16.56
CA VAL A 39 23.21 -5.19 -15.39
C VAL A 39 23.36 -6.64 -15.83
N GLU A 40 22.47 -7.14 -16.68
CA GLU A 40 22.52 -8.52 -17.18
C GLU A 40 23.79 -8.77 -18.00
N GLU A 41 24.19 -7.83 -18.86
CA GLU A 41 25.44 -7.89 -19.63
C GLU A 41 26.67 -7.86 -18.70
N ALA A 42 26.71 -6.94 -17.73
CA ALA A 42 27.81 -6.84 -16.78
C ALA A 42 27.92 -8.10 -15.89
N LEU A 43 26.77 -8.67 -15.49
CA LEU A 43 26.71 -9.92 -14.73
C LEU A 43 27.27 -11.09 -15.55
N ALA A 44 26.90 -11.17 -16.84
CA ALA A 44 27.42 -12.18 -17.76
C ALA A 44 28.94 -12.03 -17.96
N GLU A 45 29.45 -10.81 -18.14
CA GLU A 45 30.89 -10.54 -18.25
C GLU A 45 31.63 -10.96 -16.96
N CYS A 46 31.05 -10.70 -15.80
CA CYS A 46 31.64 -11.10 -14.52
C CYS A 46 31.57 -12.62 -14.28
N CYS A 47 30.63 -13.33 -14.90
CA CYS A 47 30.56 -14.80 -14.88
C CYS A 47 31.50 -15.45 -15.90
N SER A 48 32.15 -14.66 -16.78
CA SER A 48 33.12 -15.20 -17.73
C SER A 48 34.38 -15.72 -17.01
N PRO A 49 34.93 -16.87 -17.45
CA PRO A 49 36.14 -17.44 -16.87
C PRO A 49 37.35 -16.48 -17.00
N GLN A 50 38.32 -16.62 -16.10
CA GLN A 50 39.57 -15.87 -16.18
C GLN A 50 40.53 -16.53 -17.17
N ASN A 51 41.32 -15.72 -17.89
CA ASN A 51 42.13 -16.21 -19.00
C ASN A 51 43.61 -16.29 -18.62
N VAL A 52 44.20 -17.47 -18.81
CA VAL A 52 45.66 -17.69 -18.66
C VAL A 52 46.25 -17.93 -20.04
N ALA A 53 47.07 -16.99 -20.52
CA ALA A 53 47.76 -17.13 -21.80
C ALA A 53 49.21 -17.54 -21.60
N VAL A 54 49.71 -18.37 -22.51
CA VAL A 54 51.09 -18.89 -22.45
C VAL A 54 51.83 -18.50 -23.72
N ILE A 55 52.90 -17.72 -23.58
CA ILE A 55 53.72 -17.23 -24.69
C ILE A 55 55.15 -17.75 -24.58
N GLY A 56 55.80 -17.96 -25.72
CA GLY A 56 57.13 -18.56 -25.80
C GLY A 56 57.40 -19.16 -27.17
N MET A 57 58.63 -19.57 -27.42
CA MET A 57 59.09 -20.11 -28.70
C MET A 57 58.50 -21.49 -29.00
N THR A 58 58.50 -21.94 -30.25
CA THR A 58 58.14 -23.33 -30.55
C THR A 58 59.10 -24.29 -29.85
N GLY A 59 58.57 -25.36 -29.27
CA GLY A 59 59.38 -26.32 -28.50
C GLY A 59 59.75 -25.86 -27.09
N SER A 60 59.37 -24.64 -26.66
CA SER A 60 59.72 -24.16 -25.31
C SER A 60 58.95 -24.85 -24.18
N GLY A 61 57.99 -25.75 -24.45
CA GLY A 61 57.22 -26.44 -23.42
C GLY A 61 55.97 -25.68 -22.93
N LYS A 62 55.33 -24.89 -23.80
CA LYS A 62 54.09 -24.15 -23.49
C LYS A 62 52.94 -25.07 -23.09
N SER A 63 52.60 -26.01 -23.98
CA SER A 63 51.52 -26.99 -23.76
C SER A 63 51.79 -27.89 -22.55
N SER A 64 53.04 -28.30 -22.33
CA SER A 64 53.43 -29.10 -21.16
C SER A 64 53.38 -28.30 -19.84
N THR A 65 53.62 -27.00 -19.89
CA THR A 65 53.42 -26.09 -18.74
C THR A 65 51.95 -25.99 -18.36
N LEU A 66 51.06 -25.86 -19.36
CA LEU A 66 49.60 -25.84 -19.12
C LEU A 66 49.10 -27.17 -18.52
N ASP A 67 49.57 -28.29 -19.04
CA ASP A 67 49.24 -29.62 -18.50
C ASP A 67 49.69 -29.77 -17.04
N ALA A 68 50.92 -29.34 -16.73
CA ALA A 68 51.44 -29.36 -15.36
C ALA A 68 50.62 -28.48 -14.41
N LEU A 69 50.19 -27.31 -14.89
CA LEU A 69 49.35 -26.39 -14.13
C LEU A 69 47.95 -26.95 -13.85
N ALA A 70 47.33 -27.58 -14.86
CA ALA A 70 46.07 -28.31 -14.71
C ALA A 70 46.20 -29.53 -13.78
N GLY A 71 47.35 -30.21 -13.81
CA GLY A 71 47.55 -31.51 -13.17
C GLY A 71 47.07 -32.68 -14.05
N GLU A 72 46.73 -32.42 -15.31
CA GLU A 72 46.23 -33.38 -16.28
C GLU A 72 46.91 -33.16 -17.64
N ARG A 73 47.05 -34.21 -18.46
CA ARG A 73 47.68 -34.11 -19.79
C ARG A 73 46.62 -34.04 -20.89
N PHE A 74 46.28 -32.84 -21.35
CA PHE A 74 45.34 -32.63 -22.46
C PHE A 74 45.88 -31.66 -23.53
N CYS A 75 46.65 -30.64 -23.15
CA CYS A 75 47.26 -29.70 -24.08
C CYS A 75 48.31 -30.38 -24.97
N SER A 76 49.25 -31.12 -24.38
CA SER A 76 50.35 -31.77 -25.12
C SER A 76 49.93 -32.91 -26.05
N ARG A 77 48.70 -33.42 -25.91
CA ARG A 77 48.16 -34.51 -26.75
C ARG A 77 47.68 -34.05 -28.11
N VAL A 78 47.39 -32.76 -28.25
CA VAL A 78 46.87 -32.19 -29.48
C VAL A 78 48.03 -31.62 -30.29
N SER A 79 48.47 -32.36 -31.29
CA SER A 79 49.31 -31.81 -32.36
C SER A 79 48.40 -30.98 -33.26
N SER A 80 48.26 -29.70 -32.94
CA SER A 80 47.40 -28.80 -33.70
C SER A 80 48.20 -28.10 -34.79
N GLU A 81 47.71 -28.14 -36.03
CA GLU A 81 48.11 -27.20 -37.09
C GLU A 81 47.54 -25.79 -36.83
N ALA A 82 46.60 -25.65 -35.88
CA ALA A 82 45.98 -24.37 -35.57
C ALA A 82 46.99 -23.41 -34.94
N THR A 83 46.88 -22.15 -35.35
CA THR A 83 47.81 -21.10 -34.92
C THR A 83 47.54 -20.61 -33.49
N LEU A 84 46.43 -21.01 -32.87
CA LEU A 84 46.12 -20.69 -31.48
C LEU A 84 45.02 -21.60 -30.92
N VAL A 85 45.17 -22.10 -29.70
CA VAL A 85 44.22 -23.05 -29.10
C VAL A 85 43.65 -22.46 -27.80
N ARG A 86 42.32 -22.45 -27.69
CA ARG A 86 41.60 -22.06 -26.47
C ARG A 86 40.97 -23.30 -25.83
N TRP A 87 41.36 -23.59 -24.59
CA TRP A 87 40.82 -24.70 -23.80
C TRP A 87 39.75 -24.22 -22.83
N GLN A 88 38.58 -24.86 -22.87
CA GLN A 88 37.42 -24.53 -22.04
C GLN A 88 36.79 -25.77 -21.41
N TYR A 89 36.14 -25.61 -20.25
CA TYR A 89 35.40 -26.69 -19.61
C TYR A 89 34.09 -27.04 -20.35
N ARG A 90 33.41 -26.03 -20.91
CA ARG A 90 32.14 -26.18 -21.66
C ARG A 90 32.09 -25.19 -22.83
N PRO A 91 31.25 -25.46 -23.85
CA PRO A 91 30.96 -24.49 -24.90
C PRO A 91 30.39 -23.21 -24.30
N HIS A 92 31.17 -22.13 -24.36
CA HIS A 92 30.65 -20.80 -24.13
C HIS A 92 30.32 -20.18 -25.49
N PRO A 93 29.06 -19.84 -25.79
CA PRO A 93 28.69 -19.21 -27.05
C PRO A 93 29.23 -17.78 -27.07
N ALA A 94 30.51 -17.62 -27.43
CA ALA A 94 31.08 -16.32 -27.73
C ALA A 94 30.70 -15.97 -29.18
N PRO A 95 30.04 -14.82 -29.43
CA PRO A 95 29.84 -14.35 -30.78
C PRO A 95 31.22 -13.93 -31.32
N HIS A 96 31.66 -14.63 -32.37
CA HIS A 96 32.87 -14.34 -33.16
C HIS A 96 34.21 -14.79 -32.54
N THR A 97 34.44 -16.11 -32.46
CA THR A 97 35.82 -16.62 -32.44
C THR A 97 36.45 -16.41 -33.83
N HIS A 98 37.66 -15.83 -33.90
CA HIS A 98 38.38 -15.67 -35.16
C HIS A 98 38.68 -17.04 -35.80
N GLU A 99 38.72 -17.13 -37.14
CA GLU A 99 38.95 -18.37 -37.89
C GLU A 99 40.27 -19.09 -37.51
N TRP A 100 41.26 -18.35 -37.01
CA TRP A 100 42.57 -18.86 -36.61
C TRP A 100 42.65 -19.33 -35.14
N VAL A 101 41.54 -19.36 -34.42
CA VAL A 101 41.45 -19.88 -33.04
C VAL A 101 40.72 -21.22 -33.06
N LEU A 102 41.36 -22.24 -32.49
CA LEU A 102 40.75 -23.55 -32.28
C LEU A 102 40.22 -23.66 -30.85
N ASP A 103 38.89 -23.75 -30.72
CA ASP A 103 38.20 -23.96 -29.46
C ASP A 103 38.13 -25.45 -29.13
N LEU A 104 38.75 -25.85 -28.02
CA LEU A 104 38.76 -27.24 -27.53
C LEU A 104 38.14 -27.34 -26.14
N PHE A 105 37.38 -28.42 -25.95
CA PHE A 105 36.63 -28.65 -24.72
C PHE A 105 37.20 -29.84 -23.97
N TYR A 106 37.46 -29.64 -22.68
CA TYR A 106 37.97 -30.71 -21.82
C TYR A 106 37.41 -30.58 -20.40
N PRO A 107 36.78 -31.63 -19.84
CA PRO A 107 36.10 -31.57 -18.55
C PRO A 107 37.07 -31.69 -17.36
N SER A 108 38.08 -30.82 -17.29
CA SER A 108 39.00 -30.72 -16.14
C SER A 108 38.51 -29.69 -15.13
N ASP A 109 38.62 -30.01 -13.83
CA ASP A 109 38.29 -29.09 -12.74
C ASP A 109 39.10 -27.77 -12.81
N ALA A 110 40.30 -27.81 -13.39
CA ALA A 110 41.13 -26.63 -13.61
C ALA A 110 40.49 -25.61 -14.56
N LEU A 111 39.66 -26.06 -15.52
CA LEU A 111 39.02 -25.23 -16.53
C LEU A 111 37.63 -24.72 -16.10
N LEU A 112 37.11 -25.11 -14.93
CA LEU A 112 35.75 -24.79 -14.50
C LEU A 112 35.48 -23.27 -14.44
N ASN A 113 36.50 -22.49 -14.06
CA ASN A 113 36.46 -21.01 -13.98
C ASN A 113 37.65 -20.36 -14.73
N LEU A 114 38.36 -21.13 -15.55
CA LEU A 114 39.56 -20.68 -16.27
C LEU A 114 39.49 -21.07 -17.74
N GLU A 115 40.06 -20.23 -18.60
CA GLU A 115 40.40 -20.60 -19.97
C GLU A 115 41.91 -20.59 -20.14
N PHE A 116 42.44 -21.64 -20.77
CA PHE A 116 43.85 -21.68 -21.15
C PHE A 116 44.01 -21.35 -22.62
N TRP A 117 44.88 -20.39 -22.89
CA TRP A 117 45.25 -19.97 -24.23
C TRP A 117 46.66 -20.46 -24.53
N ASP A 118 46.75 -21.54 -25.32
CA ASP A 118 48.01 -22.07 -25.83
C ASP A 118 48.33 -21.42 -27.18
N THR A 119 49.43 -20.68 -27.22
CA THR A 119 49.76 -19.82 -28.36
C THR A 119 50.78 -20.45 -29.29
N ILE A 120 50.93 -19.91 -30.49
CA ILE A 120 52.07 -20.25 -31.36
C ILE A 120 53.41 -19.76 -30.83
N GLY A 121 54.48 -20.31 -31.42
CA GLY A 121 55.84 -19.80 -31.30
C GLY A 121 55.94 -18.35 -31.77
N LEU A 122 56.67 -17.54 -31.01
CA LEU A 122 56.88 -16.11 -31.27
C LEU A 122 57.69 -15.82 -32.54
N GLU A 123 58.48 -16.78 -33.01
CA GLU A 123 59.27 -16.72 -34.24
C GLU A 123 58.44 -16.83 -35.52
N GLN A 124 57.16 -17.23 -35.41
CA GLN A 124 56.26 -17.26 -36.55
C GLN A 124 55.81 -15.85 -36.93
N GLU A 125 55.75 -15.54 -38.23
CA GLU A 125 55.46 -14.19 -38.74
C GLU A 125 54.10 -13.64 -38.27
N ASP A 126 53.11 -14.50 -38.10
CA ASP A 126 51.76 -14.16 -37.63
C ASP A 126 51.65 -13.98 -36.10
N ALA A 127 52.64 -14.41 -35.32
CA ALA A 127 52.55 -14.48 -33.86
C ALA A 127 52.26 -13.12 -33.21
N PRO A 128 53.01 -12.04 -33.52
CA PRO A 128 52.78 -10.74 -32.88
C PRO A 128 51.39 -10.18 -33.17
N ARG A 129 50.86 -10.41 -34.39
CA ARG A 129 49.52 -9.97 -34.79
C ARG A 129 48.43 -10.72 -34.02
N LYS A 130 48.52 -12.05 -33.94
CA LYS A 130 47.54 -12.90 -33.24
C LYS A 130 47.57 -12.67 -31.72
N LEU A 131 48.76 -12.60 -31.13
CA LEU A 131 48.94 -12.37 -29.69
C LEU A 131 48.44 -11.00 -29.22
N LYS A 132 48.48 -9.97 -30.09
CA LYS A 132 47.93 -8.64 -29.79
C LYS A 132 46.45 -8.65 -29.41
N HIS A 133 45.68 -9.63 -29.88
CA HIS A 133 44.25 -9.76 -29.56
C HIS A 133 43.97 -10.45 -28.22
N ILE A 134 44.93 -11.22 -27.69
CA ILE A 134 44.73 -12.13 -26.54
C ILE A 134 45.51 -11.67 -25.31
N VAL A 135 46.79 -11.36 -25.47
CA VAL A 135 47.69 -11.00 -24.36
C VAL A 135 47.15 -9.81 -23.54
N PRO A 136 46.63 -8.72 -24.15
CA PRO A 136 46.07 -7.61 -23.36
C PRO A 136 44.81 -7.95 -22.56
N LYS A 137 44.06 -8.98 -22.99
CA LYS A 137 42.81 -9.46 -22.37
C LYS A 137 43.05 -10.60 -21.37
N SER A 138 44.29 -11.03 -21.18
CA SER A 138 44.64 -12.13 -20.28
C SER A 138 44.76 -11.65 -18.83
N ASP A 139 44.23 -12.46 -17.91
CA ASP A 139 44.32 -12.24 -16.46
C ASP A 139 45.69 -12.65 -15.91
N ALA A 140 46.29 -13.69 -16.50
CA ALA A 140 47.67 -14.10 -16.25
C ALA A 140 48.39 -14.44 -17.56
N ILE A 141 49.67 -14.09 -17.65
CA ILE A 141 50.51 -14.34 -18.82
C ILE A 141 51.73 -15.14 -18.37
N LEU A 142 51.87 -16.37 -18.86
CA LEU A 142 53.02 -17.22 -18.61
C LEU A 142 54.02 -17.06 -19.74
N VAL A 143 55.22 -16.64 -19.40
CA VAL A 143 56.32 -16.45 -20.34
C VAL A 143 57.24 -17.65 -20.22
N VAL A 144 57.20 -18.54 -21.19
CA VAL A 144 57.86 -19.86 -21.13
C VAL A 144 59.16 -19.85 -21.91
N ILE A 145 60.26 -20.12 -21.19
CA ILE A 145 61.62 -20.17 -21.70
C ILE A 145 62.19 -21.57 -21.46
N SER A 146 62.74 -22.19 -22.49
CA SER A 146 63.40 -23.50 -22.36
C SER A 146 64.81 -23.33 -21.79
N ALA A 147 65.14 -24.10 -20.76
CA ALA A 147 66.50 -24.19 -20.22
C ALA A 147 67.54 -24.63 -21.27
N ARG A 148 67.11 -25.35 -22.32
CA ARG A 148 67.99 -25.75 -23.44
C ARG A 148 68.45 -24.58 -24.30
N GLU A 149 67.54 -23.65 -24.54
CA GLU A 149 67.72 -22.58 -25.53
C GLU A 149 68.16 -21.28 -24.87
N GLY A 150 67.92 -21.13 -23.55
CA GLY A 150 68.34 -19.97 -22.78
C GLY A 150 67.55 -18.70 -23.12
N SER A 151 68.16 -17.55 -22.82
CA SER A 151 67.55 -16.23 -23.06
C SER A 151 67.53 -15.89 -24.55
N GLN A 152 66.33 -15.66 -25.09
CA GLN A 152 66.15 -15.38 -26.52
C GLN A 152 65.73 -13.93 -26.79
N ALA A 153 66.46 -13.25 -27.68
CA ALA A 153 66.22 -11.83 -27.99
C ALA A 153 64.80 -11.55 -28.51
N VAL A 154 64.29 -12.39 -29.42
CA VAL A 154 62.95 -12.23 -30.05
C VAL A 154 61.84 -12.15 -29.01
N LEU A 155 61.91 -12.99 -27.97
CA LEU A 155 60.95 -12.97 -26.87
C LEU A 155 61.00 -11.63 -26.13
N TRP A 156 62.18 -11.20 -25.72
CA TRP A 156 62.34 -9.95 -24.97
C TRP A 156 61.96 -8.72 -25.79
N ASP A 157 62.29 -8.70 -27.09
CA ASP A 157 61.88 -7.64 -28.01
C ASP A 157 60.35 -7.55 -28.09
N TYR A 158 59.65 -8.69 -28.18
CA TYR A 158 58.18 -8.72 -28.12
C TYR A 158 57.65 -8.20 -26.78
N LEU A 159 58.22 -8.64 -25.65
CA LEU A 159 57.78 -8.20 -24.32
C LEU A 159 57.97 -6.69 -24.11
N GLN A 160 58.97 -6.07 -24.74
CA GLN A 160 59.16 -4.62 -24.70
C GLN A 160 58.07 -3.85 -25.46
N THR A 161 57.43 -4.46 -26.45
CA THR A 161 56.30 -3.84 -27.17
C THR A 161 55.00 -3.85 -26.35
N LEU A 162 54.92 -4.64 -25.29
CA LEU A 162 53.73 -4.77 -24.45
C LEU A 162 53.60 -3.60 -23.46
N GLU A 163 52.36 -3.23 -23.17
CA GLU A 163 52.04 -2.15 -22.24
C GLU A 163 52.53 -2.47 -20.81
N GLU A 164 53.05 -1.46 -20.10
CA GLU A 164 53.65 -1.65 -18.77
C GLU A 164 52.68 -2.25 -17.75
N ARG A 165 51.37 -1.98 -17.89
CA ARG A 165 50.31 -2.51 -17.02
C ARG A 165 50.15 -4.03 -17.06
N LEU A 166 50.70 -4.69 -18.08
CA LEU A 166 50.65 -6.15 -18.21
C LEU A 166 51.74 -6.83 -17.38
N ARG A 167 52.82 -6.11 -17.03
CA ARG A 167 53.97 -6.65 -16.30
C ARG A 167 53.59 -7.21 -14.92
N SER A 168 52.57 -6.67 -14.27
CA SER A 168 52.06 -7.17 -12.98
C SER A 168 51.31 -8.52 -13.08
N ARG A 169 50.99 -8.97 -14.31
CA ARG A 169 50.28 -10.22 -14.59
C ARG A 169 51.17 -11.28 -15.25
N MET A 170 52.44 -10.95 -15.48
CA MET A 170 53.39 -11.80 -16.17
C MET A 170 54.19 -12.64 -15.18
N VAL A 171 54.37 -13.92 -15.50
CA VAL A 171 55.19 -14.86 -14.73
C VAL A 171 56.16 -15.56 -15.68
N LEU A 172 57.46 -15.49 -15.39
CA LEU A 172 58.49 -16.22 -16.12
C LEU A 172 58.54 -17.67 -15.66
N VAL A 173 58.57 -18.59 -16.62
CA VAL A 173 58.61 -20.03 -16.40
C VAL A 173 59.80 -20.60 -17.16
N ILE A 174 60.72 -21.24 -16.44
CA ILE A 174 61.83 -21.98 -17.05
C ILE A 174 61.42 -23.44 -17.15
N THR A 175 61.25 -23.97 -18.36
CA THR A 175 60.96 -25.38 -18.61
C THR A 175 62.24 -26.16 -18.88
N HIS A 176 62.14 -27.49 -18.83
CA HIS A 176 63.27 -28.40 -19.07
C HIS A 176 64.43 -28.20 -18.08
N ALA A 177 64.12 -27.76 -16.85
CA ALA A 177 65.09 -27.44 -15.82
C ALA A 177 65.94 -28.66 -15.40
N GLU A 178 65.42 -29.87 -15.59
CA GLU A 178 66.08 -31.15 -15.32
C GLU A 178 67.33 -31.39 -16.19
N LEU A 179 67.52 -30.61 -17.26
CA LEU A 179 68.65 -30.75 -18.18
C LEU A 179 69.88 -29.96 -17.77
N LEU A 180 69.75 -29.05 -16.80
CA LEU A 180 70.84 -28.23 -16.31
C LEU A 180 71.27 -28.69 -14.92
N SER A 181 72.57 -28.55 -14.61
CA SER A 181 73.04 -28.70 -13.24
C SER A 181 72.49 -27.57 -12.35
N PHE A 182 72.51 -27.76 -11.04
CA PHE A 182 72.05 -26.74 -10.09
C PHE A 182 72.72 -25.38 -10.30
N ASP A 183 74.05 -25.36 -10.48
CA ASP A 183 74.81 -24.13 -10.68
C ASP A 183 74.43 -23.43 -11.99
N GLN A 184 74.28 -24.19 -13.08
CA GLN A 184 73.85 -23.66 -14.38
C GLN A 184 72.44 -23.08 -14.33
N LEU A 185 71.52 -23.76 -13.64
CA LEU A 185 70.15 -23.29 -13.46
C LEU A 185 70.12 -21.99 -12.62
N GLN A 186 70.96 -21.86 -11.59
CA GLN A 186 71.05 -20.60 -10.83
C GLN A 186 71.62 -19.47 -11.68
N SER A 187 72.67 -19.71 -12.47
CA SER A 187 73.20 -18.71 -13.40
C SER A 187 72.16 -18.24 -14.40
N LEU A 188 71.39 -19.16 -15.01
CA LEU A 188 70.30 -18.81 -15.93
C LEU A 188 69.21 -17.99 -15.23
N LYS A 189 68.84 -18.35 -13.99
CA LYS A 189 67.86 -17.58 -13.21
C LYS A 189 68.32 -16.15 -12.94
N GLU A 190 69.60 -15.96 -12.60
CA GLU A 190 70.19 -14.64 -12.36
C GLU A 190 70.25 -13.81 -13.64
N GLU A 191 70.64 -14.44 -14.75
CA GLU A 191 70.63 -13.84 -16.08
C GLU A 191 69.22 -13.34 -16.44
N LEU A 192 68.21 -14.21 -16.41
CA LEU A 192 66.84 -13.84 -16.77
C LEU A 192 66.25 -12.76 -15.85
N ARG A 193 66.62 -12.76 -14.57
CA ARG A 193 66.23 -11.68 -13.63
C ARG A 193 66.93 -10.36 -13.93
N ALA A 194 68.19 -10.39 -14.36
CA ALA A 194 68.92 -9.21 -14.81
C ALA A 194 68.30 -8.67 -16.11
N THR A 195 68.07 -9.53 -17.11
CA THR A 195 67.43 -9.16 -18.37
C THR A 195 66.03 -8.61 -18.17
N SER A 196 65.22 -9.21 -17.29
CA SER A 196 63.89 -8.69 -16.94
C SER A 196 63.97 -7.25 -16.40
N ARG A 197 64.91 -6.98 -15.49
CA ARG A 197 65.10 -5.63 -14.91
C ARG A 197 65.60 -4.63 -15.94
N GLU A 198 66.55 -5.03 -16.78
CA GLU A 198 67.13 -4.16 -17.81
C GLU A 198 66.10 -3.83 -18.90
N ARG A 199 65.41 -4.84 -19.42
CA ARG A 199 64.53 -4.70 -20.59
C ARG A 199 63.13 -4.22 -20.25
N LEU A 200 62.58 -4.61 -19.09
CA LEU A 200 61.21 -4.30 -18.68
C LEU A 200 61.12 -3.35 -17.47
N GLY A 201 62.25 -2.94 -16.89
CA GLY A 201 62.28 -2.09 -15.69
C GLY A 201 61.77 -2.75 -14.41
N VAL A 202 61.38 -4.03 -14.47
CA VAL A 202 60.83 -4.79 -13.34
C VAL A 202 61.37 -6.21 -13.34
N GLN A 203 61.56 -6.77 -12.16
CA GLN A 203 61.91 -8.18 -12.01
C GLN A 203 60.62 -9.01 -11.97
N LEU A 204 60.34 -9.75 -13.05
CA LEU A 204 59.19 -10.65 -13.09
C LEU A 204 59.39 -11.84 -12.14
N PRO A 205 58.30 -12.37 -11.52
CA PRO A 205 58.35 -13.63 -10.78
C PRO A 205 58.82 -14.75 -11.70
N LEU A 206 59.77 -15.56 -11.23
CA LEU A 206 60.43 -16.57 -12.04
C LEU A 206 60.46 -17.92 -11.33
N TYR A 207 59.98 -18.96 -12.02
CA TYR A 207 59.87 -20.32 -11.48
C TYR A 207 60.40 -21.36 -12.48
N PRO A 208 61.42 -22.16 -12.11
CA PRO A 208 61.78 -23.34 -12.87
C PRO A 208 60.77 -24.46 -12.64
N VAL A 209 60.39 -25.16 -13.71
CA VAL A 209 59.45 -26.29 -13.68
C VAL A 209 59.96 -27.44 -14.53
N THR A 210 59.77 -28.65 -14.01
CA THR A 210 60.06 -29.90 -14.70
C THR A 210 58.75 -30.53 -15.14
N THR A 211 58.51 -30.63 -16.45
CA THR A 211 57.22 -31.09 -17.01
C THR A 211 57.26 -32.52 -17.54
N ALA A 212 58.44 -33.13 -17.62
CA ALA A 212 58.67 -34.48 -18.15
C ALA A 212 59.74 -35.24 -17.33
N GLY A 213 59.77 -36.58 -17.46
CA GLY A 213 60.73 -37.45 -16.76
C GLY A 213 60.30 -37.84 -15.33
N ASP A 214 61.22 -38.46 -14.58
CA ASP A 214 60.98 -38.98 -13.23
C ASP A 214 60.76 -37.88 -12.18
N GLN A 215 61.23 -36.66 -12.48
CA GLN A 215 61.06 -35.44 -11.67
C GLN A 215 59.88 -34.56 -12.14
N ALA A 216 58.99 -35.09 -12.98
CA ALA A 216 57.83 -34.34 -13.47
C ALA A 216 56.97 -33.83 -12.30
N GLY A 217 56.72 -32.52 -12.28
CA GLY A 217 55.97 -31.85 -11.21
C GLY A 217 56.82 -31.01 -10.27
N GLU A 218 58.16 -31.12 -10.31
CA GLU A 218 59.03 -30.23 -9.53
C GLU A 218 58.83 -28.76 -9.91
N GLY A 219 58.71 -27.88 -8.91
CA GLY A 219 58.51 -26.44 -9.07
C GLY A 219 57.08 -26.00 -9.46
N VAL A 220 56.22 -26.93 -9.88
CA VAL A 220 54.86 -26.64 -10.38
C VAL A 220 53.97 -26.04 -9.29
N GLU A 221 54.08 -26.47 -8.03
CA GLU A 221 53.23 -25.90 -6.96
C GLU A 221 53.60 -24.45 -6.59
N ALA A 222 54.87 -24.10 -6.69
CA ALA A 222 55.32 -22.72 -6.48
C ALA A 222 54.79 -21.82 -7.62
N LEU A 223 54.88 -22.31 -8.86
CA LEU A 223 54.28 -21.63 -10.02
C LEU A 223 52.76 -21.49 -9.85
N ARG A 224 52.07 -22.58 -9.51
CA ARG A 224 50.61 -22.60 -9.28
C ARG A 224 50.19 -21.57 -8.24
N THR A 225 50.91 -21.49 -7.12
CA THR A 225 50.63 -20.52 -6.05
C THR A 225 50.80 -19.08 -6.54
N CYS A 226 51.84 -18.81 -7.33
CA CYS A 226 52.06 -17.49 -7.92
C CYS A 226 50.97 -17.11 -8.92
N VAL A 227 50.63 -18.01 -9.85
CA VAL A 227 49.56 -17.79 -10.83
C VAL A 227 48.21 -17.55 -10.15
N GLN A 228 47.92 -18.32 -9.10
CA GLN A 228 46.72 -18.15 -8.29
C GLN A 228 46.64 -16.75 -7.66
N GLU A 229 47.77 -16.21 -7.20
CA GLU A 229 47.83 -14.86 -6.60
C GLU A 229 47.69 -13.76 -7.66
N VAL A 230 48.29 -13.94 -8.84
CA VAL A 230 48.11 -13.05 -9.99
C VAL A 230 46.64 -12.98 -10.41
N LEU A 231 45.99 -14.14 -10.54
CA LEU A 231 44.57 -14.23 -10.89
C LEU A 231 43.66 -13.57 -9.85
N LYS A 232 43.98 -13.69 -8.56
CA LYS A 232 43.23 -13.01 -7.48
C LYS A 232 43.36 -11.49 -7.52
N ARG A 233 44.47 -10.96 -8.02
CA ARG A 233 44.74 -9.51 -8.11
C ARG A 233 44.54 -8.95 -9.52
N SER A 234 43.79 -9.67 -10.37
CA SER A 234 43.61 -9.24 -11.75
C SER A 234 42.82 -7.92 -11.80
N PRO A 235 43.40 -6.84 -12.34
CA PRO A 235 42.69 -5.56 -12.48
C PRO A 235 41.57 -5.64 -13.53
N LEU A 236 41.53 -6.69 -14.36
CA LEU A 236 40.40 -6.93 -15.26
C LEU A 236 39.18 -7.41 -14.48
N THR A 237 39.39 -8.27 -13.48
CA THR A 237 38.33 -8.73 -12.59
C THR A 237 37.77 -7.56 -11.77
N ASP A 238 38.65 -6.72 -11.21
CA ASP A 238 38.21 -5.51 -10.49
C ASP A 238 37.37 -4.58 -11.37
N LYS A 239 37.79 -4.34 -12.62
CA LYS A 239 37.03 -3.51 -13.58
C LYS A 239 35.68 -4.10 -13.96
N ARG A 240 35.58 -5.44 -14.05
CA ARG A 240 34.29 -6.11 -14.31
C ARG A 240 33.35 -5.91 -13.13
N VAL A 241 33.83 -6.11 -11.90
CA VAL A 241 33.07 -5.87 -10.67
C VAL A 241 32.64 -4.41 -10.54
N GLU A 242 33.53 -3.47 -10.86
CA GLU A 242 33.24 -2.03 -10.87
C GLU A 242 32.10 -1.70 -11.85
N ARG A 243 32.17 -2.21 -13.09
CA ARG A 243 31.08 -2.03 -14.07
C ARG A 243 29.76 -2.60 -13.57
N LEU A 244 29.77 -3.80 -12.99
CA LEU A 244 28.56 -4.41 -12.43
C LEU A 244 27.96 -3.55 -11.30
N LEU A 245 28.79 -3.02 -10.39
CA LEU A 245 28.33 -2.15 -9.32
C LEU A 245 27.75 -0.84 -9.86
N LEU A 246 28.38 -0.23 -10.85
CA LEU A 246 27.88 1.00 -11.49
C LEU A 246 26.57 0.77 -12.27
N ALA A 247 26.47 -0.33 -13.01
CA ALA A 247 25.23 -0.71 -13.70
C ALA A 247 24.09 -0.96 -12.70
N THR A 248 24.38 -1.65 -11.60
CA THR A 248 23.41 -1.91 -10.52
C THR A 248 22.95 -0.61 -9.85
N ASP A 249 23.87 0.34 -9.65
CA ASP A 249 23.57 1.66 -9.11
C ASP A 249 22.60 2.44 -10.02
N SER A 250 22.90 2.47 -11.32
CA SER A 250 22.05 3.11 -12.34
C SER A 250 20.64 2.51 -12.35
N LEU A 251 20.53 1.18 -12.28
CA LEU A 251 19.25 0.49 -12.20
C LEU A 251 18.47 0.86 -10.93
N LEU A 252 19.13 0.86 -9.75
CA LEU A 252 18.48 1.24 -8.49
C LEU A 252 18.08 2.73 -8.44
N GLU A 253 18.78 3.60 -9.16
CA GLU A 253 18.40 5.01 -9.35
C GLU A 253 17.16 5.15 -10.23
N GLU A 254 17.10 4.47 -11.39
CA GLU A 254 15.93 4.47 -12.27
C GLU A 254 14.67 3.92 -11.58
N GLN A 255 14.79 2.74 -10.97
CA GLN A 255 13.75 2.15 -10.12
C GLN A 255 13.30 3.13 -9.04
N GLY A 256 14.24 3.92 -8.53
CA GLY A 256 13.98 4.96 -7.56
C GLY A 256 13.18 6.14 -8.03
N LYS A 257 13.52 6.68 -9.20
CA LYS A 257 12.76 7.76 -9.83
C LYS A 257 11.31 7.32 -10.04
N VAL A 258 11.12 6.10 -10.51
CA VAL A 258 9.79 5.50 -10.70
C VAL A 258 9.02 5.38 -9.38
N LEU A 259 9.62 4.78 -8.35
CA LEU A 259 8.96 4.60 -7.06
C LEU A 259 8.66 5.93 -6.37
N ASN A 260 9.55 6.92 -6.48
CA ASN A 260 9.33 8.26 -5.96
C ASN A 260 8.18 8.97 -6.67
N GLU A 261 8.05 8.80 -7.98
CA GLU A 261 6.94 9.36 -8.73
C GLU A 261 5.60 8.70 -8.36
N LEU A 262 5.59 7.37 -8.22
CA LEU A 262 4.44 6.64 -7.69
C LEU A 262 4.06 7.10 -6.29
N HIS A 263 5.06 7.33 -5.42
CA HIS A 263 4.84 7.86 -4.09
C HIS A 263 4.28 9.28 -4.11
N ARG A 264 4.76 10.13 -5.01
CA ARG A 264 4.28 11.51 -5.19
C ARG A 264 2.81 11.50 -5.63
N LEU A 265 2.46 10.68 -6.63
CA LEU A 265 1.09 10.53 -7.12
C LEU A 265 0.17 10.01 -6.00
N SER A 266 0.57 8.95 -5.31
CA SER A 266 -0.18 8.40 -4.17
C SER A 266 -0.41 9.43 -3.06
N LYS A 267 0.58 10.30 -2.79
CA LYS A 267 0.43 11.39 -1.81
C LYS A 267 -0.51 12.49 -2.30
N MET A 268 -0.48 12.84 -3.59
CA MET A 268 -1.44 13.77 -4.19
C MET A 268 -2.86 13.24 -4.07
N ASP A 269 -3.06 11.96 -4.36
CA ASP A 269 -4.35 11.27 -4.28
C ASP A 269 -4.91 11.24 -2.86
N SER A 270 -4.05 10.92 -1.88
CA SER A 270 -4.40 11.01 -0.45
C SER A 270 -4.75 12.44 -0.03
N GLY A 271 -3.99 13.43 -0.53
CA GLY A 271 -4.24 14.84 -0.27
C GLY A 271 -5.58 15.32 -0.85
N PHE A 272 -5.95 14.84 -2.04
CA PHE A 272 -7.22 15.15 -2.68
C PHE A 272 -8.41 14.54 -1.91
N LEU A 273 -8.32 13.28 -1.48
CA LEU A 273 -9.35 12.67 -0.61
C LEU A 273 -9.51 13.44 0.70
N THR A 274 -8.41 13.85 1.31
CA THR A 274 -8.43 14.69 2.52
C THR A 274 -9.12 16.03 2.27
N ALA A 275 -8.96 16.60 1.07
CA ALA A 275 -9.65 17.84 0.69
C ALA A 275 -11.17 17.63 0.56
N ILE A 276 -11.61 16.53 -0.05
CA ILE A 276 -13.03 16.15 -0.09
C ILE A 276 -13.57 15.94 1.32
N ASP A 277 -12.84 15.24 2.19
CA ASP A 277 -13.29 15.03 3.57
C ASP A 277 -13.47 16.36 4.31
N ARG A 278 -12.57 17.33 4.11
CA ARG A 278 -12.73 18.70 4.63
C ARG A 278 -13.91 19.46 4.01
N GLU A 279 -14.29 19.17 2.76
CA GLU A 279 -15.50 19.73 2.14
C GLU A 279 -16.76 19.12 2.79
N ILE A 280 -16.77 17.82 3.06
CA ILE A 280 -17.85 17.12 3.77
C ILE A 280 -17.95 17.59 5.24
N ASP A 281 -16.83 17.81 5.91
CA ASP A 281 -16.80 18.36 7.27
C ASP A 281 -17.39 19.77 7.34
N ARG A 282 -17.22 20.58 6.28
CA ARG A 282 -17.88 21.89 6.17
C ARG A 282 -19.40 21.76 6.07
N ILE A 283 -19.89 20.76 5.34
CA ILE A 283 -21.33 20.44 5.29
C ILE A 283 -21.81 20.03 6.70
N GLN A 284 -21.04 19.21 7.42
CA GLN A 284 -21.35 18.83 8.79
C GLN A 284 -21.50 20.05 9.71
N LEU A 285 -20.52 20.96 9.67
CA LEU A 285 -20.53 22.18 10.49
C LEU A 285 -21.73 23.08 10.17
N GLN A 286 -22.05 23.28 8.88
CA GLN A 286 -23.23 24.05 8.49
C GLN A 286 -24.52 23.41 9.02
N MET A 287 -24.62 22.09 8.94
CA MET A 287 -25.77 21.35 9.48
C MET A 287 -25.87 21.48 11.01
N GLU A 288 -24.75 21.41 11.73
CA GLU A 288 -24.68 21.61 13.18
C GLU A 288 -25.09 23.04 13.59
N ASP A 289 -24.69 24.06 12.83
CA ASP A 289 -25.07 25.46 13.05
C ASP A 289 -26.58 25.69 12.83
N GLU A 290 -27.20 25.00 11.87
CA GLU A 290 -28.65 25.09 11.60
C GLU A 290 -29.51 24.28 12.59
N MET A 291 -28.91 23.33 13.31
CA MET A 291 -29.63 22.40 14.20
C MET A 291 -30.48 23.10 15.27
N PRO A 292 -29.99 24.13 16.01
CA PRO A 292 -30.81 24.81 17.02
C PRO A 292 -32.03 25.48 16.41
N ALA A 293 -31.92 26.03 15.19
CA ALA A 293 -33.05 26.64 14.48
C ALA A 293 -34.10 25.58 14.10
N ARG A 294 -33.67 24.40 13.64
CA ARG A 294 -34.56 23.26 13.33
C ARG A 294 -35.27 22.74 14.57
N LEU A 295 -34.56 22.59 15.69
CA LEU A 295 -35.15 22.20 16.98
C LEU A 295 -36.21 23.20 17.44
N LYS A 296 -35.89 24.49 17.37
CA LYS A 296 -36.83 25.56 17.72
C LYS A 296 -38.08 25.53 16.84
N ALA A 297 -37.93 25.24 15.55
CA ALA A 297 -39.07 25.08 14.64
C ALA A 297 -39.96 23.88 15.02
N TYR A 298 -39.39 22.75 15.43
CA TYR A 298 -40.17 21.62 15.95
C TYR A 298 -40.87 21.96 17.26
N ALA A 299 -40.17 22.58 18.20
CA ALA A 299 -40.71 23.02 19.48
C ALA A 299 -41.87 24.02 19.28
N GLN A 300 -41.72 24.97 18.35
CA GLN A 300 -42.76 25.93 18.00
C GLN A 300 -43.98 25.25 17.35
N TYR A 301 -43.77 24.27 16.46
CA TYR A 301 -44.88 23.51 15.88
C TYR A 301 -45.69 22.76 16.94
N VAL A 302 -44.98 22.18 17.91
CA VAL A 302 -45.60 21.49 19.04
C VAL A 302 -46.45 22.48 19.85
N GLN A 303 -45.92 23.69 20.11
CA GLN A 303 -46.66 24.76 20.76
C GLN A 303 -47.92 25.17 19.98
N ASP A 304 -47.85 25.23 18.64
CA ASP A 304 -49.00 25.53 17.77
C ASP A 304 -50.08 24.42 17.81
N CYS A 305 -49.69 23.18 18.15
CA CYS A 305 -50.61 22.06 18.30
C CYS A 305 -51.35 22.05 19.66
N VAL A 306 -50.80 22.68 20.71
CA VAL A 306 -51.39 22.71 22.06
C VAL A 306 -52.81 23.31 22.09
N PRO A 307 -53.13 24.43 21.40
CA PRO A 307 -54.50 24.92 21.31
C PRO A 307 -55.47 23.94 20.64
N ARG A 308 -54.98 23.11 19.69
CA ARG A 308 -55.79 22.07 19.03
C ARG A 308 -56.12 20.94 20.01
N LEU A 309 -55.17 20.58 20.87
CA LEU A 309 -55.39 19.64 21.98
C LEU A 309 -56.49 20.16 22.92
N GLY A 310 -56.38 21.39 23.41
CA GLY A 310 -57.39 22.00 24.29
C GLY A 310 -58.79 22.02 23.67
N LYS A 311 -58.90 22.43 22.39
CA LYS A 311 -60.17 22.43 21.65
C LYS A 311 -60.73 21.02 21.45
N LYS A 312 -59.89 20.02 21.14
CA LYS A 312 -60.35 18.64 20.94
C LYS A 312 -60.83 18.03 22.25
N SER A 313 -60.10 18.22 23.35
CA SER A 313 -60.50 17.77 24.68
C SER A 313 -61.84 18.38 25.11
N ALA A 314 -62.03 19.70 24.92
CA ALA A 314 -63.29 20.37 25.22
C ALA A 314 -64.47 19.86 24.35
N ARG A 315 -64.26 19.58 23.06
CA ARG A 315 -65.30 18.99 22.19
C ARG A 315 -65.68 17.57 22.61
N GLN A 316 -64.71 16.77 23.07
CA GLN A 316 -64.95 15.41 23.55
C GLN A 316 -65.62 15.36 24.94
N MET A 317 -65.66 16.47 25.68
CA MET A 317 -66.41 16.59 26.94
C MET A 317 -67.92 16.79 26.76
N GLY A 318 -68.37 17.53 25.72
CA GLY A 318 -69.77 17.54 25.28
C GLY A 318 -70.68 18.62 25.82
N ARG A 319 -71.54 19.16 24.95
CA ARG A 319 -72.34 20.36 25.22
C ARG A 319 -73.49 20.17 26.22
N PHE A 320 -73.91 18.93 26.49
CA PHE A 320 -75.06 18.63 27.34
C PHE A 320 -74.77 17.53 28.36
N LEU A 321 -75.37 17.65 29.55
CA LEU A 321 -75.42 16.60 30.57
C LEU A 321 -76.07 15.33 29.99
N SER A 322 -75.31 14.24 29.91
CA SER A 322 -75.79 12.97 29.32
C SER A 322 -75.23 11.76 30.07
N ILE A 323 -76.11 10.83 30.44
CA ILE A 323 -75.79 9.57 31.16
C ILE A 323 -74.83 8.69 30.34
N ARG A 324 -75.00 8.64 29.01
CA ARG A 324 -74.09 7.86 28.15
C ARG A 324 -72.67 8.44 28.18
N ARG A 325 -72.54 9.76 28.33
CA ARG A 325 -71.25 10.44 28.26
C ARG A 325 -70.45 10.30 29.53
N THR A 326 -71.10 10.31 30.69
CA THR A 326 -70.45 10.02 31.98
C THR A 326 -69.86 8.61 32.01
N MET A 327 -70.51 7.61 31.39
CA MET A 327 -69.98 6.25 31.32
C MET A 327 -68.75 6.09 30.40
N ILE A 328 -68.53 7.00 29.44
CA ILE A 328 -67.45 6.91 28.45
C ILE A 328 -66.27 7.85 28.79
N LEU A 329 -66.49 8.83 29.67
CA LEU A 329 -65.54 9.92 29.95
C LEU A 329 -64.15 9.42 30.37
N HIS A 330 -64.08 8.40 31.24
CA HIS A 330 -62.83 7.79 31.69
C HIS A 330 -62.00 7.11 30.58
N LYS A 331 -62.60 6.79 29.43
CA LYS A 331 -61.91 6.14 28.28
C LYS A 331 -61.33 7.14 27.28
N LEU A 332 -61.64 8.43 27.39
CA LEU A 332 -61.23 9.46 26.44
C LEU A 332 -59.77 9.93 26.58
N PRO A 333 -59.18 10.06 27.79
CA PRO A 333 -57.79 10.50 27.94
C PRO A 333 -56.76 9.74 27.09
N PRO A 334 -56.72 8.39 27.05
CA PRO A 334 -55.75 7.67 26.22
C PRO A 334 -56.00 7.86 24.71
N VAL A 335 -57.24 8.05 24.28
CA VAL A 335 -57.58 8.28 22.86
C VAL A 335 -57.13 9.68 22.41
N ILE A 336 -57.25 10.67 23.29
CA ILE A 336 -56.79 12.04 23.03
C ILE A 336 -55.26 12.09 22.99
N ASP A 337 -54.61 11.41 23.94
CA ASP A 337 -53.15 11.31 24.04
C ASP A 337 -52.54 10.68 22.77
N GLU A 338 -53.05 9.52 22.34
CA GLU A 338 -52.60 8.83 21.13
C GLU A 338 -52.82 9.67 19.86
N TRP A 339 -53.98 10.31 19.75
CA TRP A 339 -54.24 11.22 18.62
C TRP A 339 -53.26 12.39 18.59
N PHE A 340 -52.94 12.94 19.77
CA PHE A 340 -52.06 14.09 19.86
C PHE A 340 -50.62 13.69 19.53
N TYR A 341 -50.18 12.52 19.98
CA TYR A 341 -48.91 11.92 19.58
C TYR A 341 -48.81 11.79 18.05
N GLU A 342 -49.79 11.14 17.41
CA GLU A 342 -49.77 10.97 15.95
C GLU A 342 -49.84 12.30 15.18
N LEU A 343 -50.57 13.30 15.70
CA LEU A 343 -50.59 14.64 15.12
C LEU A 343 -49.19 15.30 15.15
N VAL A 344 -48.51 15.23 16.31
CA VAL A 344 -47.19 15.84 16.48
C VAL A 344 -46.13 15.08 15.67
N LYS A 345 -46.16 13.75 15.71
CA LYS A 345 -45.27 12.85 14.96
C LYS A 345 -45.37 13.12 13.47
N SER A 346 -46.57 13.06 12.89
CA SER A 346 -46.77 13.29 11.46
C SER A 346 -46.28 14.66 11.02
N GLY A 347 -46.51 15.72 11.81
CA GLY A 347 -46.07 17.06 11.48
C GLY A 347 -44.57 17.32 11.66
N ILE A 348 -43.87 16.56 12.51
CA ILE A 348 -42.41 16.59 12.60
C ILE A 348 -41.80 15.77 11.45
N GLU A 349 -42.35 14.59 11.12
CA GLU A 349 -41.92 13.80 9.98
C GLU A 349 -42.05 14.57 8.66
N GLU A 350 -43.15 15.31 8.45
CA GLU A 350 -43.33 16.14 7.26
C GLU A 350 -42.28 17.25 7.13
N ARG A 351 -41.98 17.95 8.23
CA ARG A 351 -40.92 18.98 8.24
C ARG A 351 -39.53 18.38 8.07
N HIS A 352 -39.28 17.24 8.69
CA HIS A 352 -37.99 16.57 8.55
C HIS A 352 -37.79 16.04 7.12
N ALA A 353 -38.86 15.61 6.44
CA ALA A 353 -38.80 15.26 5.03
C ALA A 353 -38.40 16.45 4.13
N TYR A 354 -38.80 17.68 4.49
CA TYR A 354 -38.33 18.89 3.81
C TYR A 354 -36.81 19.07 4.00
N TYR A 355 -36.31 18.96 5.23
CA TYR A 355 -34.87 19.07 5.50
C TYR A 355 -34.05 17.94 4.85
N ASN A 356 -34.60 16.73 4.75
CA ASN A 356 -33.97 15.63 4.03
C ASN A 356 -33.83 15.92 2.53
N LYS A 357 -34.83 16.57 1.90
CA LYS A 357 -34.74 17.01 0.51
C LYS A 357 -33.67 18.09 0.32
N GLU A 358 -33.58 19.04 1.25
CA GLU A 358 -32.54 20.07 1.24
C GLU A 358 -31.14 19.46 1.39
N PHE A 359 -30.97 18.53 2.33
CA PHE A 359 -29.73 17.78 2.51
C PHE A 359 -29.34 16.99 1.26
N LEU A 360 -30.29 16.27 0.63
CA LEU A 360 -30.06 15.56 -0.63
C LEU A 360 -29.61 16.51 -1.74
N ASN A 361 -30.18 17.71 -1.84
CA ASN A 361 -29.78 18.70 -2.83
C ASN A 361 -28.35 19.22 -2.58
N ILE A 362 -27.97 19.45 -1.32
CA ILE A 362 -26.60 19.83 -0.94
C ILE A 362 -25.63 18.71 -1.34
N CYS A 363 -25.93 17.45 -0.96
CA CYS A 363 -25.13 16.29 -1.31
C CYS A 363 -25.01 16.08 -2.83
N GLN A 364 -26.09 16.29 -3.58
CA GLN A 364 -26.11 16.17 -5.04
C GLN A 364 -25.27 17.27 -5.70
N THR A 365 -25.38 18.50 -5.21
CA THR A 365 -24.58 19.63 -5.71
C THR A 365 -23.09 19.40 -5.46
N HIS A 366 -22.73 18.95 -4.25
CA HIS A 366 -21.36 18.58 -3.91
C HIS A 366 -20.87 17.40 -4.77
N TRP A 367 -21.68 16.35 -4.95
CA TRP A 367 -21.33 15.20 -5.79
C TRP A 367 -21.03 15.62 -7.24
N ASN A 368 -21.90 16.46 -7.82
CA ASN A 368 -21.73 16.97 -9.17
C ASN A 368 -20.49 17.87 -9.33
N HIS A 369 -20.05 18.52 -8.25
CA HIS A 369 -18.81 19.29 -8.23
C HIS A 369 -17.56 18.39 -8.10
N VAL A 370 -17.64 17.33 -7.29
CA VAL A 370 -16.53 16.41 -7.03
C VAL A 370 -16.31 15.44 -8.19
N ARG A 371 -17.38 14.91 -8.81
CA ARG A 371 -17.31 13.93 -9.91
C ARG A 371 -16.34 14.33 -11.05
N PRO A 372 -16.40 15.53 -11.65
CA PRO A 372 -15.48 15.90 -12.72
C PRO A 372 -14.02 15.98 -12.24
N ARG A 373 -13.79 16.45 -11.00
CA ARG A 373 -12.44 16.52 -10.39
C ARG A 373 -11.86 15.12 -10.16
N VAL A 374 -12.70 14.18 -9.72
CA VAL A 374 -12.33 12.76 -9.56
C VAL A 374 -11.97 12.16 -10.93
N LYS A 375 -12.77 12.44 -11.96
CA LYS A 375 -12.50 11.98 -13.33
C LYS A 375 -11.21 12.58 -13.89
N GLU A 376 -10.92 13.85 -13.64
CA GLU A 376 -9.67 14.49 -14.08
C GLU A 376 -8.45 13.91 -13.36
N GLN A 377 -8.56 13.62 -12.06
CA GLN A 377 -7.46 13.11 -11.24
C GLN A 377 -7.15 11.63 -11.48
N TRP A 378 -8.17 10.78 -11.65
CA TRP A 378 -8.03 9.32 -11.64
C TRP A 378 -8.52 8.61 -12.91
N ASP A 379 -9.02 9.36 -13.90
CA ASP A 379 -9.69 8.82 -15.10
C ASP A 379 -10.79 7.79 -14.78
N CYS A 380 -11.36 7.88 -13.59
CA CYS A 380 -12.42 7.00 -13.11
C CYS A 380 -13.74 7.78 -13.01
N ASP A 381 -14.83 7.18 -13.47
CA ASP A 381 -16.17 7.74 -13.30
C ASP A 381 -16.87 7.07 -12.12
N ILE A 382 -17.14 7.85 -11.07
CA ILE A 382 -17.87 7.42 -9.87
C ILE A 382 -19.37 7.28 -10.11
N GLY A 383 -19.84 7.63 -11.32
CA GLY A 383 -21.24 7.52 -11.72
C GLY A 383 -22.11 8.67 -11.23
N ASP A 384 -23.40 8.57 -11.56
CA ASP A 384 -24.41 9.53 -11.13
C ASP A 384 -24.70 9.41 -9.62
N PHE A 385 -25.13 10.51 -9.01
CA PHE A 385 -25.46 10.55 -7.59
C PHE A 385 -26.59 9.54 -7.26
N PRO A 386 -26.37 8.57 -6.35
CA PRO A 386 -27.36 7.52 -6.04
C PRO A 386 -28.43 8.04 -5.08
N ALA A 387 -29.23 9.02 -5.54
CA ALA A 387 -30.23 9.70 -4.74
C ALA A 387 -31.26 8.75 -4.11
N ALA A 388 -31.71 7.73 -4.85
CA ALA A 388 -32.72 6.78 -4.38
C ALA A 388 -32.25 5.95 -3.17
N ARG A 389 -30.96 5.57 -3.15
CA ARG A 389 -30.38 4.79 -2.05
C ARG A 389 -30.29 5.63 -0.79
N LEU A 390 -29.70 6.82 -0.89
CA LEU A 390 -29.57 7.73 0.25
C LEU A 390 -30.93 8.21 0.75
N GLN A 391 -31.90 8.41 -0.15
CA GLN A 391 -33.26 8.75 0.24
C GLN A 391 -33.91 7.64 1.07
N ALA A 392 -33.75 6.37 0.71
CA ALA A 392 -34.29 5.26 1.50
C ALA A 392 -33.70 5.22 2.92
N ASP A 393 -32.40 5.47 3.07
CA ASP A 393 -31.74 5.52 4.38
C ASP A 393 -32.24 6.72 5.22
N LEU A 394 -32.41 7.90 4.61
CA LEU A 394 -32.95 9.10 5.25
C LEU A 394 -34.41 8.93 5.72
N GLU A 395 -35.23 8.16 4.99
CA GLU A 395 -36.59 7.83 5.42
C GLU A 395 -36.61 7.02 6.72
N VAL A 396 -35.66 6.10 6.91
CA VAL A 396 -35.51 5.33 8.16
C VAL A 396 -35.17 6.25 9.33
N TYR A 397 -34.28 7.23 9.12
CA TYR A 397 -33.93 8.21 10.16
C TYR A 397 -35.09 9.13 10.50
N LYS A 398 -35.89 9.55 9.50
CA LYS A 398 -37.12 10.31 9.70
C LYS A 398 -38.12 9.57 10.58
N GLU A 399 -38.40 8.31 10.28
CA GLU A 399 -39.32 7.50 11.10
C GLU A 399 -38.80 7.31 12.52
N ARG A 400 -37.48 7.11 12.69
CA ARG A 400 -36.87 6.97 14.01
C ARG A 400 -37.00 8.26 14.83
N LEU A 401 -36.77 9.40 14.21
CA LEU A 401 -36.95 10.72 14.83
C LEU A 401 -38.43 10.92 15.23
N GLY A 402 -39.37 10.59 14.35
CA GLY A 402 -40.81 10.62 14.64
C GLY A 402 -41.18 9.79 15.88
N ARG A 403 -40.61 8.58 15.99
CA ARG A 403 -40.83 7.71 17.16
C ARG A 403 -40.21 8.27 18.45
N SER A 404 -39.05 8.95 18.37
CA SER A 404 -38.38 9.52 19.54
C SER A 404 -39.18 10.61 20.26
N ILE A 405 -40.17 11.22 19.61
CA ILE A 405 -41.06 12.22 20.20
C ILE A 405 -41.94 11.63 21.32
N TYR A 406 -42.17 10.31 21.29
CA TYR A 406 -43.05 9.65 22.24
C TYR A 406 -42.58 9.81 23.70
N MET A 407 -41.28 9.61 23.97
CA MET A 407 -40.75 9.71 25.33
C MET A 407 -40.90 11.12 25.92
N PRO A 408 -40.47 12.21 25.24
CA PRO A 408 -40.67 13.57 25.73
C PRO A 408 -42.14 13.93 26.01
N LEU A 409 -43.06 13.51 25.13
CA LEU A 409 -44.50 13.75 25.34
C LEU A 409 -45.06 12.94 26.51
N LYS A 410 -44.60 11.70 26.67
CA LYS A 410 -45.00 10.82 27.77
C LYS A 410 -44.48 11.33 29.11
N ASP A 411 -43.21 11.74 29.17
CA ASP A 411 -42.54 12.25 30.37
C ASP A 411 -43.18 13.55 30.87
N PHE A 412 -43.68 14.38 29.94
CA PHE A 412 -44.46 15.57 30.28
C PHE A 412 -45.78 15.25 31.02
N GLY A 413 -46.35 14.06 30.83
CA GLY A 413 -47.51 13.61 31.59
C GLY A 413 -48.86 14.18 31.14
N ILE A 414 -49.10 14.32 29.83
CA ILE A 414 -50.40 14.76 29.28
C ILE A 414 -51.52 13.80 29.70
N LYS A 415 -51.30 12.49 29.55
CA LYS A 415 -52.29 11.46 29.91
C LYS A 415 -52.75 11.52 31.37
N PRO A 416 -51.86 11.53 32.40
CA PRO A 416 -52.30 11.69 33.78
C PRO A 416 -52.94 13.04 34.06
N CYS A 417 -52.49 14.13 33.42
CA CYS A 417 -53.14 15.44 33.50
C CYS A 417 -54.58 15.40 32.99
N LEU A 418 -54.79 14.88 31.77
CA LEU A 418 -56.12 14.70 31.19
C LEU A 418 -56.97 13.78 32.07
N SER A 419 -56.43 12.65 32.52
CA SER A 419 -57.16 11.69 33.35
C SER A 419 -57.67 12.32 34.64
N LYS A 420 -56.83 13.09 35.34
CA LYS A 420 -57.25 13.83 36.53
C LYS A 420 -58.37 14.82 36.22
N LEU A 421 -58.19 15.63 35.18
CA LEU A 421 -59.17 16.66 34.80
C LEU A 421 -60.52 16.05 34.36
N PHE A 422 -60.51 14.92 33.64
CA PHE A 422 -61.73 14.22 33.23
C PHE A 422 -62.41 13.49 34.39
N LEU A 423 -61.65 12.96 35.37
CA LEU A 423 -62.20 12.34 36.58
C LEU A 423 -62.87 13.36 37.50
N ASP A 424 -62.20 14.49 37.76
CA ASP A 424 -62.76 15.59 38.56
C ASP A 424 -64.10 16.07 37.96
N GLN A 425 -64.22 16.03 36.63
CA GLN A 425 -65.45 16.37 35.91
C GLN A 425 -66.52 15.28 35.95
N GLU A 426 -66.13 14.00 35.88
CA GLU A 426 -67.07 12.89 36.00
C GLU A 426 -67.83 12.96 37.32
N ASP A 427 -67.12 13.27 38.42
CA ASP A 427 -67.70 13.35 39.76
C ASP A 427 -68.72 14.48 39.88
N VAL A 428 -68.43 15.65 39.31
CA VAL A 428 -69.37 16.78 39.28
C VAL A 428 -70.60 16.43 38.44
N MET A 429 -70.40 15.90 37.22
CA MET A 429 -71.51 15.50 36.35
C MET A 429 -72.40 14.42 36.99
N ARG A 430 -71.78 13.44 37.66
CA ARG A 430 -72.50 12.36 38.35
C ARG A 430 -73.30 12.90 39.53
N THR A 431 -72.77 13.88 40.26
CA THR A 431 -73.45 14.52 41.39
C THR A 431 -74.67 15.33 40.93
N GLU A 432 -74.52 16.13 39.86
CA GLU A 432 -75.63 16.89 39.27
C GLU A 432 -76.73 15.98 38.70
N LEU A 433 -76.35 14.90 38.00
CA LEU A 433 -77.30 13.91 37.49
C LEU A 433 -78.05 13.17 38.60
N LYS A 434 -77.36 12.79 39.69
CA LYS A 434 -78.00 12.16 40.86
C LYS A 434 -79.00 13.10 41.52
N LEU A 435 -78.62 14.37 41.72
CA LEU A 435 -79.48 15.37 42.34
C LEU A 435 -80.72 15.64 41.49
N MET A 436 -80.55 15.77 40.17
CA MET A 436 -81.67 15.88 39.23
C MET A 436 -82.61 14.66 39.29
N LEU A 437 -82.06 13.44 39.27
CA LEU A 437 -82.84 12.20 39.32
C LEU A 437 -83.62 12.06 40.65
N VAL A 438 -82.99 12.41 41.78
CA VAL A 438 -83.65 12.42 43.10
C VAL A 438 -84.81 13.41 43.13
N MET A 439 -84.63 14.63 42.60
CA MET A 439 -85.69 15.65 42.56
C MET A 439 -86.86 15.23 41.65
N VAL A 440 -86.59 14.56 40.54
CA VAL A 440 -87.62 14.00 39.65
C VAL A 440 -88.40 12.89 40.36
N ILE A 441 -87.73 11.97 41.04
CA ILE A 441 -88.38 10.88 41.80
C ILE A 441 -89.23 11.45 42.93
N LEU A 442 -88.70 12.41 43.70
CA LEU A 442 -89.43 13.05 44.80
C LEU A 442 -90.68 13.80 44.28
N GLY A 443 -90.54 14.54 43.19
CA GLY A 443 -91.66 15.23 42.55
C GLY A 443 -92.74 14.27 42.04
N ALA A 444 -92.34 13.13 41.45
CA ALA A 444 -93.27 12.09 41.03
C ALA A 444 -94.01 11.46 42.22
N LEU A 445 -93.30 11.16 43.32
CA LEU A 445 -93.91 10.61 44.54
C LEU A 445 -94.92 11.58 45.16
N LEU A 446 -94.55 12.86 45.33
CA LEU A 446 -95.45 13.90 45.88
C LEU A 446 -96.68 14.13 44.98
N GLY A 447 -96.50 14.06 43.66
CA GLY A 447 -97.60 14.10 42.69
C GLY A 447 -98.57 12.92 42.85
N CYS A 448 -98.06 11.72 43.12
CA CYS A 448 -98.89 10.54 43.39
C CYS A 448 -99.68 10.66 44.71
N PHE A 449 -99.16 11.37 45.71
CA PHE A 449 -99.86 11.63 46.99
C PHE A 449 -100.89 12.77 46.93
N GLY A 450 -101.08 13.40 45.76
CA GLY A 450 -102.10 14.45 45.54
C GLY A 450 -101.63 15.87 45.84
N GLU A 451 -100.39 16.07 46.28
CA GLU A 451 -99.80 17.39 46.49
C GLU A 451 -99.18 17.95 45.20
N HIS A 452 -100.05 18.31 44.25
CA HIS A 452 -99.62 18.75 42.92
C HIS A 452 -98.70 19.98 42.95
N ALA A 453 -98.93 20.94 43.85
CA ALA A 453 -98.10 22.14 43.97
C ALA A 453 -96.64 21.82 44.39
N ALA A 454 -96.46 20.91 45.35
CA ALA A 454 -95.13 20.49 45.82
C ALA A 454 -94.42 19.61 44.77
N GLY A 455 -95.17 18.76 44.07
CA GLY A 455 -94.66 17.98 42.92
C GLY A 455 -94.14 18.87 41.79
N PHE A 456 -94.90 19.89 41.39
CA PHE A 456 -94.46 20.86 40.37
C PHE A 456 -93.25 21.69 40.83
N ALA A 457 -93.18 22.07 42.11
CA ALA A 457 -92.00 22.76 42.65
C ALA A 457 -90.73 21.90 42.57
N CYS A 458 -90.82 20.59 42.85
CA CYS A 458 -89.69 19.66 42.71
C CYS A 458 -89.24 19.49 41.25
N LEU A 459 -90.17 19.44 40.29
CA LEU A 459 -89.86 19.39 38.87
C LEU A 459 -89.23 20.70 38.36
N ALA A 460 -89.72 21.85 38.83
CA ALA A 460 -89.13 23.15 38.52
C ALA A 460 -87.70 23.26 39.07
N ALA A 461 -87.45 22.76 40.28
CA ALA A 461 -86.11 22.68 40.86
C ALA A 461 -85.20 21.72 40.07
N ALA A 462 -85.71 20.56 39.63
CA ALA A 462 -84.95 19.64 38.77
C ALA A 462 -84.57 20.27 37.43
N LEU A 463 -85.48 21.05 36.83
CA LEU A 463 -85.20 21.81 35.60
C LEU A 463 -84.15 22.90 35.84
N ALA A 464 -84.22 23.62 36.95
CA ALA A 464 -83.23 24.62 37.34
C ALA A 464 -81.83 24.01 37.54
N VAL A 465 -81.75 22.84 38.20
CA VAL A 465 -80.50 22.07 38.35
C VAL A 465 -79.97 21.62 36.98
N TRP A 466 -80.84 21.18 36.07
CA TRP A 466 -80.42 20.78 34.73
C TRP A 466 -79.91 21.97 33.90
N VAL A 467 -80.62 23.09 33.87
CA VAL A 467 -80.16 24.31 33.17
C VAL A 467 -78.86 24.82 33.78
N GLY A 468 -78.79 24.89 35.11
CA GLY A 468 -77.59 25.29 35.86
C GLY A 468 -76.39 24.39 35.57
N GLY A 469 -76.59 23.07 35.57
CA GLY A 469 -75.55 22.09 35.26
C GLY A 469 -75.06 22.15 33.81
N ASN A 470 -75.94 22.44 32.84
CA ASN A 470 -75.51 22.65 31.44
C ASN A 470 -74.70 23.94 31.26
N VAL A 471 -75.07 25.03 31.96
CA VAL A 471 -74.26 26.27 32.00
C VAL A 471 -72.92 26.03 32.72
N GLY A 472 -72.95 25.28 33.82
CA GLY A 472 -71.76 24.82 34.54
C GLY A 472 -70.81 24.01 33.64
N LEU A 473 -71.35 23.07 32.86
CA LEU A 473 -70.58 22.30 31.88
C LEU A 473 -69.95 23.17 30.80
N ALA A 474 -70.69 24.14 30.25
CA ALA A 474 -70.15 25.06 29.24
C ALA A 474 -69.00 25.90 29.81
N TRP A 475 -69.14 26.38 31.04
CA TRP A 475 -68.07 27.09 31.75
C TRP A 475 -66.87 26.18 32.05
N MET A 476 -67.12 24.93 32.46
CA MET A 476 -66.09 23.93 32.70
C MET A 476 -65.33 23.53 31.44
N GLN A 477 -65.99 23.43 30.28
CA GLN A 477 -65.31 23.19 28.99
C GLN A 477 -64.33 24.31 28.64
N PHE A 478 -64.76 25.55 28.85
CA PHE A 478 -63.91 26.72 28.61
C PHE A 478 -62.72 26.75 29.57
N ARG A 479 -62.96 26.47 30.86
CA ARG A 479 -61.93 26.37 31.88
C ARG A 479 -60.95 25.22 31.60
N LEU A 480 -61.45 24.05 31.21
CA LEU A 480 -60.65 22.87 30.87
C LEU A 480 -59.73 23.16 29.69
N SER A 481 -60.25 23.75 28.60
CA SER A 481 -59.43 24.11 27.45
C SER A 481 -58.31 25.07 27.84
N ARG A 482 -58.56 26.04 28.74
CA ARG A 482 -57.53 26.97 29.23
C ARG A 482 -56.52 26.28 30.14
N GLN A 483 -56.97 25.40 31.03
CA GLN A 483 -56.10 24.66 31.95
C GLN A 483 -55.18 23.69 31.20
N ILE A 484 -55.66 23.00 30.17
CA ILE A 484 -54.83 22.12 29.32
C ILE A 484 -53.80 22.96 28.55
N VAL A 485 -54.21 24.09 27.97
CA VAL A 485 -53.27 24.96 27.23
C VAL A 485 -52.21 25.55 28.16
N ALA A 486 -52.58 25.97 29.37
CA ALA A 486 -51.63 26.45 30.37
C ALA A 486 -50.71 25.33 30.87
N ALA A 487 -51.25 24.14 31.15
CA ALA A 487 -50.48 22.99 31.60
C ALA A 487 -49.52 22.48 30.53
N ALA A 488 -49.84 22.62 29.25
CA ALA A 488 -48.99 22.24 28.12
C ALA A 488 -48.16 23.40 27.54
N ALA A 489 -48.12 24.56 28.20
CA ALA A 489 -47.40 25.73 27.70
C ALA A 489 -45.88 25.48 27.60
N GLU A 490 -45.31 24.71 28.53
CA GLU A 490 -43.87 24.39 28.60
C GLU A 490 -43.49 23.12 27.81
N MET A 491 -44.44 22.50 27.12
CA MET A 491 -44.21 21.23 26.41
C MET A 491 -43.19 21.37 25.27
N HIS A 492 -43.06 22.57 24.71
CA HIS A 492 -42.05 22.89 23.69
C HIS A 492 -40.62 22.72 24.22
N VAL A 493 -40.35 23.02 25.50
CA VAL A 493 -39.03 22.86 26.14
C VAL A 493 -38.69 21.37 26.31
N ALA A 494 -39.66 20.56 26.73
CA ALA A 494 -39.48 19.11 26.86
C ALA A 494 -39.14 18.46 25.51
N VAL A 495 -39.81 18.89 24.44
CA VAL A 495 -39.52 18.40 23.08
C VAL A 495 -38.17 18.90 22.57
N GLU A 496 -37.79 20.16 22.82
CA GLU A 496 -36.49 20.69 22.44
C GLU A 496 -35.33 19.90 23.08
N CYS A 497 -35.42 19.64 24.39
CA CYS A 497 -34.43 18.84 25.12
C CYS A 497 -34.42 17.38 24.65
N GLY A 498 -35.61 16.78 24.45
CA GLY A 498 -35.75 15.37 24.09
C GLY A 498 -35.36 15.03 22.65
N LEU A 499 -35.51 15.97 21.71
CA LEU A 499 -35.19 15.76 20.30
C LEU A 499 -33.76 16.14 19.91
N ARG A 500 -33.01 16.81 20.79
CA ARG A 500 -31.63 17.22 20.49
C ARG A 500 -30.75 16.03 20.10
N THR A 501 -30.67 15.01 20.93
CA THR A 501 -29.82 13.84 20.66
C THR A 501 -30.29 13.04 19.43
N PRO A 502 -31.59 12.66 19.31
CA PRO A 502 -32.08 11.93 18.13
C PRO A 502 -31.89 12.70 16.81
N LEU A 503 -32.06 14.02 16.82
CA LEU A 503 -31.84 14.85 15.62
C LEU A 503 -30.36 14.86 15.21
N TYR A 504 -29.46 15.01 16.18
CA TYR A 504 -28.02 14.96 15.93
C TYR A 504 -27.60 13.60 15.36
N GLU A 505 -28.07 12.50 15.96
CA GLU A 505 -27.81 11.15 15.49
C GLU A 505 -28.31 10.92 14.05
N ALA A 506 -29.52 11.41 13.72
CA ALA A 506 -30.07 11.32 12.36
C ALA A 506 -29.20 12.07 11.34
N MET A 507 -28.73 13.27 11.69
CA MET A 507 -27.87 14.10 10.82
C MET A 507 -26.50 13.45 10.59
N ILE A 508 -25.83 12.99 11.65
CA ILE A 508 -24.52 12.33 11.55
C ILE A 508 -24.64 11.01 10.79
N SER A 509 -25.73 10.26 10.99
CA SER A 509 -25.94 9.00 10.25
C SER A 509 -26.14 9.26 8.76
N GLY A 510 -26.95 10.25 8.38
CA GLY A 510 -27.11 10.64 6.98
C GLY A 510 -25.80 11.09 6.31
N LEU A 511 -24.97 11.86 7.02
CA LEU A 511 -23.65 12.25 6.51
C LEU A 511 -22.68 11.06 6.44
N SER A 512 -22.76 10.13 7.39
CA SER A 512 -21.98 8.89 7.38
C SER A 512 -22.30 8.06 6.14
N ASP A 513 -23.58 7.89 5.80
CA ASP A 513 -24.00 7.17 4.60
C ASP A 513 -23.58 7.89 3.32
N TYR A 514 -23.58 9.23 3.30
CA TYR A 514 -22.99 10.00 2.21
C TYR A 514 -21.47 9.74 2.08
N ARG A 515 -20.72 9.74 3.18
CA ARG A 515 -19.27 9.43 3.18
C ARG A 515 -18.99 8.02 2.67
N LYS A 516 -19.88 7.05 2.89
CA LYS A 516 -19.71 5.67 2.38
C LYS A 516 -19.75 5.58 0.86
N LEU A 517 -20.36 6.55 0.17
CA LEU A 517 -20.35 6.58 -1.30
C LEU A 517 -18.93 6.74 -1.88
N TYR A 518 -17.98 7.25 -1.09
CA TYR A 518 -16.57 7.37 -1.47
C TYR A 518 -15.69 6.20 -1.01
N ALA A 519 -16.28 5.14 -0.43
CA ALA A 519 -15.53 4.02 0.15
C ALA A 519 -14.67 3.29 -0.89
N ASP A 520 -15.18 3.09 -2.10
CA ASP A 520 -14.45 2.35 -3.16
C ASP A 520 -13.17 3.08 -3.57
N ILE A 521 -13.23 4.40 -3.75
CA ILE A 521 -12.07 5.24 -4.09
C ILE A 521 -11.06 5.24 -2.93
N ARG A 522 -11.55 5.36 -1.69
CA ARG A 522 -10.69 5.27 -0.50
C ARG A 522 -9.98 3.92 -0.41
N GLY A 523 -10.67 2.84 -0.73
CA GLY A 523 -10.11 1.49 -0.78
C GLY A 523 -8.99 1.36 -1.82
N GLN A 524 -9.19 1.93 -3.02
CA GLN A 524 -8.17 1.96 -4.06
C GLN A 524 -6.92 2.73 -3.66
N VAL A 525 -7.08 3.94 -3.09
CA VAL A 525 -5.95 4.75 -2.63
C VAL A 525 -5.21 4.08 -1.46
N ALA A 526 -5.95 3.52 -0.49
CA ALA A 526 -5.37 2.79 0.63
C ALA A 526 -4.58 1.55 0.17
N GLY A 527 -5.14 0.76 -0.75
CA GLY A 527 -4.47 -0.40 -1.33
C GLY A 527 -3.20 -0.02 -2.10
N GLY A 528 -3.21 1.10 -2.82
CA GLY A 528 -2.03 1.64 -3.50
C GLY A 528 -0.90 2.01 -2.53
N VAL A 529 -1.23 2.66 -1.41
CA VAL A 529 -0.26 3.02 -0.36
C VAL A 529 0.33 1.77 0.31
N GLU A 530 -0.53 0.81 0.68
CA GLU A 530 -0.10 -0.44 1.32
C GLU A 530 0.82 -1.27 0.41
N HIS A 531 0.56 -1.27 -0.91
CA HIS A 531 1.42 -1.96 -1.86
C HIS A 531 2.78 -1.27 -2.06
N LEU A 532 2.82 0.06 -2.02
CA LEU A 532 4.02 0.84 -2.32
C LEU A 532 5.06 0.84 -1.17
N GLN A 533 4.61 0.87 0.08
CA GLN A 533 5.50 0.91 1.25
C GLN A 533 6.52 -0.24 1.32
N PRO A 534 6.15 -1.53 1.12
CA PRO A 534 7.13 -2.62 1.13
C PRO A 534 8.11 -2.55 -0.04
N LEU A 535 7.72 -1.99 -1.19
CA LEU A 535 8.61 -1.78 -2.33
C LEU A 535 9.66 -0.72 -2.02
N LEU A 536 9.26 0.40 -1.42
CA LEU A 536 10.21 1.44 -0.98
C LEU A 536 11.22 0.87 0.02
N ASN A 537 10.76 0.14 1.03
CA ASN A 537 11.63 -0.49 2.04
C ASN A 537 12.61 -1.49 1.42
N ALA A 538 12.13 -2.35 0.51
CA ALA A 538 12.97 -3.32 -0.18
C ALA A 538 14.06 -2.64 -1.02
N ARG A 539 13.72 -1.55 -1.73
CA ARG A 539 14.71 -0.76 -2.47
C ARG A 539 15.75 -0.15 -1.55
N TYR A 540 15.35 0.44 -0.41
CA TYR A 540 16.31 1.03 0.53
C TYR A 540 17.30 -0.01 1.07
N ASP A 541 16.86 -1.23 1.36
CA ASP A 541 17.73 -2.33 1.76
C ASP A 541 18.73 -2.72 0.66
N LEU A 542 18.28 -2.82 -0.61
CA LEU A 542 19.16 -3.08 -1.75
C LEU A 542 20.18 -1.96 -1.96
N PHE A 543 19.75 -0.70 -1.89
CA PHE A 543 20.63 0.45 -2.02
C PHE A 543 21.70 0.48 -0.91
N TYR A 544 21.31 0.17 0.32
CA TYR A 544 22.24 0.06 1.44
C TYR A 544 23.28 -1.04 1.21
N LYS A 545 22.84 -2.24 0.80
CA LYS A 545 23.73 -3.36 0.47
C LYS A 545 24.69 -3.01 -0.66
N LEU A 546 24.22 -2.35 -1.71
CA LEU A 546 25.07 -1.88 -2.81
C LEU A 546 26.13 -0.88 -2.31
N THR A 547 25.73 0.08 -1.47
CA THR A 547 26.62 1.11 -0.92
C THR A 547 27.76 0.49 -0.11
N VAL A 548 27.45 -0.54 0.69
CA VAL A 548 28.46 -1.30 1.43
C VAL A 548 29.46 -1.99 0.49
N GLN A 549 29.00 -2.55 -0.63
CA GLN A 549 29.91 -3.14 -1.62
C GLN A 549 30.76 -2.09 -2.33
N LYS A 550 30.18 -0.97 -2.77
CA LYS A 550 30.93 0.14 -3.39
C LYS A 550 32.08 0.61 -2.49
N HIS A 551 31.78 0.82 -1.21
CA HIS A 551 32.80 1.22 -0.22
C HIS A 551 33.92 0.18 -0.05
N ARG A 552 33.58 -1.12 -0.06
CA ARG A 552 34.56 -2.21 0.02
C ARG A 552 35.53 -2.22 -1.16
N PHE A 553 35.05 -1.85 -2.35
CA PHE A 553 35.85 -1.77 -3.57
C PHE A 553 36.46 -0.38 -3.85
N ARG A 554 36.23 0.60 -2.96
CA ARG A 554 36.70 1.99 -3.10
C ARG A 554 36.21 2.68 -4.38
N ILE A 555 34.98 2.35 -4.77
CA ILE A 555 34.18 3.00 -5.81
C ILE A 555 33.22 3.95 -5.11
#